data_AF-A0A645JEE1-F1
#
_entry.id   AF-A0A645JEE1-F1
#
_cell.length_a   1.000
_cell.length_b   1.000
_cell.length_c   1.000
_cell.angle_alpha   90.00
_cell.angle_beta   90.00
_cell.angle_gamma   90.00
#
_symmetry.space_group_name_H-M   'P 1'
#
loop_
_entity.id
_entity.type
_entity.pdbx_description
1 polymer ?
#
loop_
_entity_poly.entity_id
_entity_poly.type
_entity_poly.pdbx_seq_one_letter_code
_entity_poly.pdbx_strand_id
1 'polypeptide(L)'
;MKKATYILDMKMTREKQRNELTQDLNEMINNPSTSEESRKEASSMKLQLVKDQETELKIENLLSTKGFEDALVYISNGSVNVVVNEEKFEKEDAAKVFDLVAEQANVKYEAIKLMNNK
;
A
#
# COMPACT_ATOMS: atom_id res chain seq x y z
N MET A 1 -15.49 17.38 7.15
CA MET A 1 -14.28 17.59 7.98
C MET A 1 -13.75 16.33 8.68
N LYS A 2 -14.56 15.41 9.25
CA LYS A 2 -14.03 14.19 9.92
C LYS A 2 -13.39 13.11 9.01
N LYS A 3 -13.67 13.08 7.70
CA LYS A 3 -13.34 11.95 6.80
C LYS A 3 -12.08 12.12 5.93
N ALA A 4 -11.79 13.35 5.49
CA ALA A 4 -10.46 13.68 4.95
C ALA A 4 -9.38 13.42 6.01
N THR A 5 -9.71 13.70 7.28
CA THR A 5 -8.90 13.30 8.44
C THR A 5 -8.73 11.79 8.53
N TYR A 6 -9.74 10.97 8.20
CA TYR A 6 -9.62 9.51 8.25
C TYR A 6 -8.59 8.95 7.26
N ILE A 7 -8.60 9.37 5.99
CA ILE A 7 -7.58 8.93 5.01
C ILE A 7 -6.19 9.44 5.41
N LEU A 8 -6.12 10.66 5.93
CA LEU A 8 -4.88 11.24 6.46
C LEU A 8 -4.35 10.44 7.66
N ASP A 9 -5.21 10.06 8.60
CA ASP A 9 -4.89 9.27 9.78
C ASP A 9 -4.41 7.85 9.37
N MET A 10 -5.04 7.26 8.34
CA MET A 10 -4.61 5.99 7.77
C MET A 10 -3.23 6.12 7.11
N LYS A 11 -2.98 7.20 6.35
CA LYS A 11 -1.66 7.50 5.78
C LYS A 11 -0.61 7.63 6.88
N MET A 12 -0.89 8.40 7.93
CA MET A 12 0.01 8.57 9.07
C MET A 12 0.28 7.24 9.79
N THR A 13 -0.75 6.43 9.99
CA THR A 13 -0.61 5.10 10.61
C THR A 13 0.26 4.17 9.77
N ARG A 14 0.03 4.15 8.45
CA ARG A 14 0.84 3.38 7.48
C ARG A 14 2.31 3.80 7.55
N GLU A 15 2.60 5.10 7.49
CA GLU A 15 3.98 5.59 7.53
C GLU A 15 4.65 5.29 8.89
N LYS A 16 3.92 5.39 10.00
CA LYS A 16 4.44 5.00 11.32
C LYS A 16 4.83 3.52 11.35
N GLN A 17 3.94 2.63 10.94
CA GLN A 17 4.20 1.18 10.89
C GLN A 17 5.39 0.85 9.99
N ARG A 18 5.55 1.57 8.87
CA ARG A 18 6.68 1.39 7.94
C ARG A 18 8.01 1.82 8.52
N ASN A 19 8.01 2.93 9.26
CA ASN A 19 9.21 3.40 9.93
C ASN A 19 9.67 2.41 11.00
N GLU A 20 8.73 1.90 11.81
CA GLU A 20 9.00 0.86 12.81
C GLU A 20 9.55 -0.41 12.13
N LEU A 21 8.86 -0.95 11.12
CA LEU A 21 9.32 -2.13 10.40
C LEU A 21 10.68 -1.93 9.73
N THR A 22 10.92 -0.77 9.12
CA THR A 22 12.21 -0.45 8.49
C THR A 22 13.34 -0.37 9.52
N GLN A 23 13.06 0.17 10.70
CA GLN A 23 14.02 0.20 11.80
C GLN A 23 14.35 -1.23 12.24
N ASP A 24 13.36 -2.07 12.50
CA ASP A 24 13.56 -3.47 12.93
C ASP A 24 14.38 -4.25 11.90
N LEU A 25 14.05 -4.12 10.62
CA LEU A 25 14.79 -4.77 9.53
C LEU A 25 16.23 -4.26 9.47
N ASN A 26 16.46 -2.96 9.66
CA ASN A 26 17.82 -2.39 9.70
C ASN A 26 18.63 -2.89 10.90
N GLU A 27 18.01 -3.01 12.07
CA GLU A 27 18.66 -3.57 13.26
C GLU A 27 19.10 -5.01 13.01
N MET A 28 18.24 -5.85 12.43
CA MET A 28 18.61 -7.21 12.04
C MET A 28 19.72 -7.23 10.99
N ILE A 29 19.65 -6.37 9.97
CA ILE A 29 20.62 -6.29 8.87
C ILE A 29 21.99 -5.79 9.33
N ASN A 30 22.05 -4.93 10.34
CA ASN A 30 23.30 -4.32 10.80
C ASN A 30 23.88 -5.01 12.04
N ASN A 31 23.10 -5.83 12.75
CA ASN A 31 23.59 -6.56 13.92
C ASN A 31 24.57 -7.66 13.49
N PRO A 32 25.84 -7.66 13.97
CA PRO A 32 26.84 -8.67 13.60
C PRO A 32 26.51 -10.07 14.15
N SER A 33 25.67 -10.18 15.18
CA SER A 33 25.22 -11.44 15.76
C SER A 33 24.05 -12.09 15.00
N THR A 34 23.43 -11.39 14.05
CA THR A 34 22.39 -11.98 13.18
C THR A 34 23.01 -13.01 12.24
N SER A 35 22.38 -14.19 12.14
CA SER A 35 22.78 -15.22 11.20
C SER A 35 22.73 -14.70 9.75
N GLU A 36 23.53 -15.29 8.86
CA GLU A 36 23.52 -14.90 7.45
C GLU A 36 22.15 -15.11 6.80
N GLU A 37 21.46 -16.20 7.15
CA GLU A 37 20.11 -16.52 6.67
C GLU A 37 19.10 -15.44 7.08
N SER A 38 19.03 -15.11 8.36
CA SER A 38 18.11 -14.08 8.86
C SER A 38 18.44 -12.69 8.30
N ARG A 39 19.73 -12.38 8.08
CA ARG A 39 20.15 -11.13 7.44
C ARG A 39 19.68 -11.04 5.99
N LYS A 40 19.76 -12.15 5.26
CA LYS A 40 19.28 -12.26 3.88
C LYS A 40 17.76 -12.15 3.79
N GLU A 41 17.05 -12.79 4.71
CA GLU A 41 15.59 -12.67 4.82
C GLU A 41 15.17 -11.23 5.10
N ALA A 42 15.75 -10.59 6.12
CA ALA A 42 15.46 -9.20 6.46
C ALA A 42 15.77 -8.24 5.30
N SER A 43 16.88 -8.47 4.59
CA SER A 43 17.23 -7.70 3.39
C SER A 43 16.20 -7.87 2.26
N SER A 44 15.70 -9.10 2.07
CA SER A 44 14.67 -9.41 1.07
C SER A 44 13.33 -8.78 1.42
N MET A 45 12.93 -8.83 2.70
CA MET A 45 11.73 -8.16 3.21
C MET A 45 11.81 -6.65 3.02
N LYS A 46 12.97 -6.03 3.33
CA LYS A 46 13.19 -4.60 3.13
C LYS A 46 13.09 -4.21 1.66
N LEU A 47 13.69 -5.00 0.77
CA LEU A 47 13.59 -4.77 -0.67
C LEU A 47 12.14 -4.90 -1.17
N GLN A 48 11.39 -5.88 -0.65
CA GLN A 48 9.98 -6.05 -0.99
C GLN A 48 9.14 -4.85 -0.52
N LEU A 49 9.36 -4.36 0.71
CA LEU A 49 8.69 -3.19 1.24
C LEU A 49 8.88 -1.96 0.34
N VAL A 50 10.11 -1.72 -0.15
CA VAL A 50 10.39 -0.61 -1.07
C VAL A 50 9.63 -0.75 -2.38
N LYS A 51 9.60 -1.96 -2.98
CA LYS A 51 8.85 -2.22 -4.21
C LYS A 51 7.35 -2.04 -4.03
N ASP A 52 6.83 -2.47 -2.89
CA ASP A 52 5.42 -2.31 -2.54
C ASP A 52 5.07 -0.82 -2.43
N GLN A 53 5.92 -0.01 -1.77
CA GLN A 53 5.74 1.44 -1.66
C GLN A 53 5.76 2.15 -3.03
N GLU A 54 6.69 1.79 -3.91
CA GLU A 54 6.75 2.34 -5.27
C GLU A 54 5.49 2.00 -6.07
N THR A 55 5.01 0.76 -5.95
CA THR A 55 3.81 0.28 -6.64
C THR A 55 2.57 0.99 -6.12
N GLU A 56 2.42 1.14 -4.81
CA GLU A 56 1.34 1.93 -4.20
C GLU A 56 1.30 3.36 -4.71
N LEU A 57 2.45 4.05 -4.68
CA LEU A 57 2.54 5.43 -5.14
C LEU A 57 2.17 5.55 -6.63
N LYS A 58 2.62 4.60 -7.44
CA LYS A 58 2.25 4.53 -8.86
C LYS A 58 0.74 4.38 -9.04
N ILE A 59 0.11 3.47 -8.29
CA ILE A 59 -1.35 3.26 -8.35
C ILE A 59 -2.09 4.52 -7.87
N GLU A 60 -1.69 5.10 -6.73
CA GLU A 60 -2.29 6.34 -6.19
C GLU A 60 -2.22 7.49 -7.21
N ASN A 61 -1.09 7.66 -7.90
CA ASN A 61 -0.93 8.65 -8.97
C ASN A 61 -1.82 8.35 -10.18
N LEU A 62 -1.93 7.09 -10.60
CA LEU A 62 -2.80 6.72 -11.72
C LEU A 62 -4.28 6.90 -11.37
N LEU A 63 -4.67 6.60 -10.13
CA LEU A 63 -6.01 6.83 -9.61
C LEU A 63 -6.36 8.33 -9.60
N SER A 64 -5.44 9.19 -9.15
CA SER A 64 -5.68 10.64 -9.15
C SER A 64 -5.86 11.19 -10.57
N THR A 65 -5.08 10.72 -11.56
CA THR A 65 -5.29 11.12 -12.97
C THR A 65 -6.64 10.69 -13.55
N LYS A 66 -7.29 9.69 -12.95
CA LYS A 66 -8.61 9.20 -13.35
C LYS A 66 -9.76 9.86 -12.57
N GLY A 67 -9.45 10.83 -11.69
CA GLY A 67 -10.43 11.57 -10.89
C GLY A 67 -10.67 11.03 -9.49
N PHE A 68 -9.98 9.96 -9.08
CA PHE A 68 -10.05 9.43 -7.71
C PHE A 68 -9.08 10.18 -6.82
N GLU A 69 -9.44 11.41 -6.46
CA GLU A 69 -8.62 12.25 -5.59
C GLU A 69 -8.52 11.65 -4.19
N ASP A 70 -7.36 11.84 -3.55
CA ASP A 70 -7.05 11.32 -2.22
C ASP A 70 -7.15 9.80 -2.05
N ALA A 71 -6.95 9.03 -3.12
CA ALA A 71 -6.82 7.57 -2.99
C ALA A 71 -5.65 7.18 -2.05
N LEU A 72 -5.85 6.09 -1.32
CA LEU A 72 -4.84 5.44 -0.50
C LEU A 72 -4.72 3.99 -0.93
N VAL A 73 -3.50 3.55 -1.23
CA VAL A 73 -3.19 2.17 -1.57
C VAL A 73 -2.24 1.61 -0.52
N TYR A 74 -2.52 0.40 -0.04
CA TYR A 74 -1.67 -0.29 0.92
C TYR A 74 -1.53 -1.76 0.56
N ILE A 75 -0.33 -2.13 0.17
CA ILE A 75 0.11 -3.47 -0.17
C ILE A 75 0.76 -4.07 1.08
N SER A 76 0.28 -5.24 1.47
CA SER A 76 0.84 -6.00 2.59
C SER A 76 0.57 -7.48 2.38
N ASN A 77 1.62 -8.30 2.47
CA ASN A 77 1.54 -9.77 2.38
C ASN A 77 0.75 -10.26 1.14
N GLY A 78 0.97 -9.62 -0.01
CA GLY A 78 0.31 -9.96 -1.27
C GLY A 78 -1.17 -9.56 -1.35
N SER A 79 -1.71 -8.87 -0.36
CA SER A 79 -3.04 -8.24 -0.41
C SER A 79 -2.89 -6.75 -0.69
N VAL A 80 -3.80 -6.19 -1.49
CA VAL A 80 -3.83 -4.76 -1.84
C VAL A 80 -5.11 -4.15 -1.32
N ASN A 81 -5.00 -3.21 -0.39
CA ASN A 81 -6.12 -2.45 0.12
C ASN A 81 -6.15 -1.10 -0.57
N VAL A 82 -7.29 -0.74 -1.12
CA VAL A 82 -7.51 0.51 -1.84
C VAL A 82 -8.66 1.24 -1.18
N VAL A 83 -8.42 2.47 -0.79
CA VAL A 83 -9.43 3.36 -0.22
C VAL A 83 -9.59 4.56 -1.13
N VAL A 84 -10.81 4.82 -1.57
CA VAL A 84 -11.19 5.98 -2.39
C VAL A 84 -12.20 6.86 -1.65
N ASN A 85 -12.39 8.10 -2.11
CA ASN A 85 -13.24 9.09 -1.46
C ASN A 85 -14.22 9.76 -2.44
N GLU A 86 -15.09 8.95 -3.04
CA GLU A 86 -16.01 9.39 -4.10
C GLU A 86 -17.46 9.53 -3.62
N GLU A 87 -18.13 10.64 -3.96
CA GLU A 87 -19.55 10.87 -3.58
C GLU A 87 -20.46 9.90 -4.31
N LYS A 88 -20.10 9.60 -5.55
CA LYS A 88 -20.76 8.62 -6.39
C LYS A 88 -19.72 7.58 -6.76
N PHE A 89 -19.91 6.38 -6.25
CA PHE A 89 -19.00 5.27 -6.50
C PHE A 89 -19.82 4.10 -7.06
N GLU A 90 -19.84 3.99 -8.38
CA GLU A 90 -20.63 2.99 -9.09
C GLU A 90 -19.81 1.73 -9.37
N LYS A 91 -20.48 0.68 -9.85
CA LYS A 91 -19.81 -0.61 -10.13
C LYS A 91 -18.75 -0.46 -11.23
N GLU A 92 -19.01 0.41 -12.20
CA GLU A 92 -18.12 0.75 -13.29
C GLU A 92 -16.84 1.42 -12.77
N ASP A 93 -16.95 2.26 -11.73
CA ASP A 93 -15.79 2.90 -11.11
C ASP A 93 -14.99 1.90 -10.29
N ALA A 94 -15.68 1.03 -9.54
CA ALA A 94 -15.03 -0.08 -8.86
C ALA A 94 -14.24 -0.96 -9.86
N ALA A 95 -14.84 -1.35 -10.98
CA ALA A 95 -14.17 -2.15 -12.01
C ALA A 95 -12.90 -1.48 -12.54
N LYS A 96 -12.94 -0.17 -12.85
CA LYS A 96 -11.74 0.58 -13.29
C LYS A 96 -10.62 0.55 -12.25
N VAL A 97 -10.97 0.66 -10.96
CA VAL A 97 -10.00 0.61 -9.87
C VAL A 97 -9.42 -0.80 -9.73
N PHE A 98 -10.24 -1.84 -9.77
CA PHE A 98 -9.80 -3.24 -9.72
C PHE A 98 -8.84 -3.56 -10.88
N ASP A 99 -9.21 -3.20 -12.11
CA ASP A 99 -8.41 -3.45 -13.32
C ASP A 99 -7.04 -2.79 -13.20
N LEU A 100 -7.01 -1.50 -12.83
CA LEU A 100 -5.77 -0.75 -12.65
C LEU A 100 -4.88 -1.38 -11.57
N VAL A 101 -5.46 -1.71 -10.42
CA VAL A 101 -4.70 -2.25 -9.28
C VAL A 101 -4.16 -3.64 -9.61
N ALA A 102 -4.96 -4.49 -10.24
CA ALA A 102 -4.55 -5.82 -10.65
C ALA A 102 -3.39 -5.77 -11.65
N GLU A 103 -3.45 -4.87 -12.64
CA GLU A 103 -2.40 -4.67 -13.63
C GLU A 103 -1.11 -4.14 -13.01
N GLN A 104 -1.19 -3.09 -12.18
CA GLN A 104 -0.01 -2.42 -11.66
C GLN A 104 0.67 -3.18 -10.52
N ALA A 105 -0.10 -3.86 -9.67
CA ALA A 105 0.44 -4.67 -8.57
C ALA A 105 0.68 -6.14 -8.96
N ASN A 106 0.30 -6.54 -10.17
CA ASN A 106 0.41 -7.93 -10.66
C ASN A 106 -0.25 -8.93 -9.69
N VAL A 107 -1.47 -8.62 -9.24
CA VAL A 107 -2.24 -9.43 -8.29
C VAL A 107 -3.57 -9.87 -8.88
N LYS A 108 -4.14 -10.94 -8.32
CA LYS A 108 -5.50 -11.37 -8.62
C LYS A 108 -6.53 -10.45 -7.94
N TYR A 109 -7.73 -10.42 -8.49
CA TYR A 109 -8.82 -9.57 -7.98
C TYR A 109 -9.21 -9.95 -6.53
N GLU A 110 -9.09 -11.23 -6.19
CA GLU A 110 -9.32 -11.78 -4.85
C GLU A 110 -8.39 -11.19 -3.78
N ALA A 111 -7.22 -10.70 -4.19
CA ALA A 111 -6.25 -10.07 -3.30
C ALA A 111 -6.53 -8.57 -3.11
N ILE A 112 -7.46 -7.99 -3.89
CA ILE A 112 -7.76 -6.56 -3.86
C ILE A 112 -8.99 -6.32 -2.99
N LYS A 113 -8.85 -5.44 -2.00
CA LYS A 113 -9.94 -4.96 -1.15
C LYS A 113 -10.17 -3.48 -1.41
N LEU A 114 -11.31 -3.16 -2.00
CA LEU A 114 -11.70 -1.80 -2.34
C LEU A 114 -12.74 -1.27 -1.36
N MET A 115 -12.48 -0.09 -0.79
CA MET A 115 -13.36 0.59 0.16
C MET A 115 -13.61 2.02 -0.30
N ASN A 116 -14.87 2.46 -0.27
CA ASN A 116 -15.23 3.87 -0.45
C ASN A 116 -15.54 4.50 0.91
N ASN A 117 -14.93 5.66 1.20
CA ASN A 117 -15.05 6.34 2.49
C ASN A 117 -16.10 7.48 2.52
N LYS A 118 -16.90 7.67 1.46
CA LYS A 118 -17.90 8.75 1.39
C LYS A 118 -19.30 8.36 1.80
#